data_AF-A0A830B826-F1
#
_entry.id   AF-A0A830B826-F1
#
_cell.length_a   1.000
_cell.length_b   1.000
_cell.length_c   1.000
_cell.angle_alpha   90.00
_cell.angle_beta   90.00
_cell.angle_gamma   90.00
#
_symmetry.space_group_name_H-M   'P 1'
#
loop_
_entity.id
_entity.type
_entity.pdbx_description
1 polymer ?
#
loop_
_entity_poly.entity_id
_entity_poly.type
_entity_poly.pdbx_seq_one_letter_code
_entity_poly.pdbx_strand_id
1 'polypeptide(L)' 'ETLTKSFREVQSVLDLNRRLIQQANDNHRSKIPRNLDMNVELIREINASISEVVGLYSDLSESFSGIVQ' A
#
# COMPACT_ATOMS: atom_id res chain seq x y z
N GLU A 1 5.37 -2.30 22.32
CA GLU A 1 5.39 -1.03 21.54
C GLU A 1 5.80 -1.22 20.09
N THR A 2 6.87 -1.99 19.80
CA THR A 2 7.36 -2.25 18.43
C THR A 2 6.30 -2.81 17.48
N LEU A 3 5.59 -3.89 17.86
CA LEU A 3 4.53 -4.47 17.02
C LEU A 3 3.41 -3.46 16.71
N THR A 4 2.97 -2.68 17.70
CA THR A 4 1.94 -1.65 17.53
C THR A 4 2.36 -0.57 16.53
N LYS A 5 3.64 -0.17 16.55
CA LYS A 5 4.19 0.79 15.58
C LYS A 5 4.19 0.19 14.17
N SER A 6 4.70 -1.02 14.00
CA SER A 6 4.73 -1.72 12.71
C SER A 6 3.33 -1.92 12.12
N PHE A 7 2.34 -2.27 12.94
CA PHE A 7 0.94 -2.36 12.48
C PHE A 7 0.41 -1.01 11.96
N ARG A 8 0.71 0.09 12.64
CA ARG A 8 0.27 1.44 12.21
C ARG A 8 0.93 1.84 10.89
N GLU A 9 2.20 1.49 10.70
CA GLU A 9 2.92 1.74 9.44
C GLU A 9 2.29 0.97 8.29
N VAL A 10 2.05 -0.33 8.45
CA VAL A 10 1.34 -1.17 7.46
C VAL A 10 -0.04 -0.58 7.14
N GLN A 11 -0.81 -0.20 8.16
CA GLN A 11 -2.14 0.41 7.96
C GLN A 11 -2.05 1.70 7.14
N SER A 12 -1.05 2.55 7.40
CA SER A 12 -0.86 3.79 6.66
C SER A 12 -0.63 3.56 5.16
N VAL A 13 0.20 2.56 4.82
CA VAL A 13 0.48 2.20 3.42
C VAL A 13 -0.74 1.57 2.74
N LEU A 14 -1.51 0.74 3.46
CA LEU A 14 -2.77 0.19 2.95
C LEU A 14 -3.83 1.27 2.69
N ASP A 15 -3.93 2.27 3.58
CA ASP A 15 -4.82 3.41 3.39
C ASP A 15 -4.42 4.26 2.18
N LEU A 16 -3.11 4.42 1.93
CA LEU A 16 -2.61 5.06 0.71
C LEU A 16 -3.02 4.27 -0.53
N ASN A 17 -2.78 2.95 -0.56
CA ASN A 17 -3.18 2.09 -1.68
C ASN A 17 -4.69 2.20 -1.96
N ARG A 18 -5.52 2.23 -0.92
CA ARG A 18 -6.97 2.40 -1.06
C ARG A 18 -7.31 3.71 -1.77
N ARG A 19 -6.66 4.82 -1.43
CA ARG A 19 -6.89 6.12 -2.07
C ARG A 19 -6.44 6.13 -3.53
N LEU A 20 -5.27 5.60 -3.82
CA LEU A 20 -4.73 5.52 -5.19
C LEU A 20 -5.60 4.66 -6.10
N ILE A 21 -6.08 3.52 -5.60
CA ILE A 21 -7.03 2.66 -6.34
C ILE A 21 -8.33 3.41 -6.62
N GLN A 22 -8.85 4.15 -5.65
CA GLN A 22 -10.06 4.94 -5.85
C GLN A 22 -9.85 6.00 -6.95
N GLN A 23 -8.72 6.69 -6.93
CA GLN A 23 -8.37 7.66 -7.97
C GLN A 23 -8.23 7.01 -9.35
N ALA A 24 -7.60 5.84 -9.45
CA ALA A 24 -7.47 5.11 -10.70
C ALA A 24 -8.85 4.68 -11.26
N ASN A 25 -9.77 4.29 -10.38
CA ASN A 25 -11.15 3.97 -10.74
C ASN A 25 -11.91 5.21 -11.24
N ASP A 26 -11.76 6.36 -10.58
CA ASP A 26 -12.41 7.61 -10.99
C ASP A 26 -11.88 8.11 -12.34
N ASN A 27 -10.57 8.01 -12.55
CA ASN A 27 -9.93 8.27 -13.84
C ASN A 27 -10.51 7.36 -14.93
N HIS A 28 -10.67 6.06 -14.67
CA HIS A 28 -11.24 5.12 -15.63
C HIS A 28 -12.71 5.44 -15.97
N ARG A 29 -13.52 5.79 -14.96
CA ARG A 29 -14.93 6.19 -15.14
C ARG A 29 -15.06 7.49 -15.93
N SER A 30 -14.13 8.43 -15.77
CA SER A 30 -14.15 9.71 -16.48
C SER A 30 -13.97 9.56 -18.00
N LYS A 31 -13.32 8.47 -18.45
CA LYS A 31 -12.96 8.20 -19.85
C LYS A 31 -12.17 9.34 -20.54
N ILE A 32 -11.55 10.23 -19.76
CA ILE A 32 -10.67 11.27 -20.27
C ILE A 32 -9.32 10.62 -20.60
N PRO A 33 -8.82 10.66 -21.85
CA PRO A 33 -7.59 9.97 -22.23
C PRO A 33 -6.38 10.31 -21.34
N ARG A 34 -6.19 11.60 -21.02
CA ARG A 34 -5.14 12.06 -20.10
C ARG A 34 -5.21 11.40 -18.71
N ASN A 35 -6.41 11.15 -18.20
CA ASN A 35 -6.59 10.53 -16.88
C ASN A 35 -6.28 9.03 -16.94
N LEU A 36 -6.56 8.38 -18.07
CA LEU A 36 -6.20 6.97 -18.30
C LEU A 36 -4.68 6.81 -18.37
N ASP A 37 -3.96 7.73 -18.99
CA ASP A 37 -2.49 7.72 -19.00
C ASP A 37 -1.94 7.83 -17.56
N MET A 38 -2.58 8.66 -16.72
CA MET A 38 -2.20 8.82 -15.31
C MET A 38 -2.41 7.54 -14.49
N ASN A 39 -3.31 6.63 -14.90
CA ASN A 39 -3.51 5.37 -14.20
C ASN A 39 -2.26 4.49 -14.21
N VAL A 40 -1.39 4.61 -15.22
CA VAL A 40 -0.14 3.85 -15.27
C VAL A 40 0.76 4.23 -14.08
N GLU A 41 0.88 5.52 -13.79
CA GLU A 41 1.68 5.98 -12.64
C GLU A 41 1.02 5.63 -11.32
N LEU A 42 -0.29 5.78 -11.19
CA LEU A 42 -1.02 5.36 -9.97
C LEU A 42 -0.82 3.87 -9.69
N ILE A 43 -0.88 3.01 -10.71
CA ILE A 43 -0.67 1.57 -10.55
C ILE A 43 0.79 1.25 -10.18
N ARG A 44 1.77 1.99 -10.72
CA ARG A 44 3.18 1.85 -10.32
C ARG A 44 3.37 2.21 -8.85
N GLU A 45 2.76 3.30 -8.40
CA GLU A 45 2.81 3.73 -7.01
C GLU A 45 2.17 2.69 -6.07
N ILE A 46 0.99 2.15 -6.44
CA ILE A 46 0.35 1.05 -5.70
C ILE A 46 1.28 -0.17 -5.60
N ASN A 47 1.94 -0.56 -6.69
CA ASN A 47 2.85 -1.72 -6.70
C ASN A 47 4.09 -1.48 -5.81
N ALA A 48 4.63 -0.27 -5.81
CA ALA A 48 5.75 0.09 -4.93
C ALA A 48 5.33 0.02 -3.46
N SER A 49 4.19 0.62 -3.11
CA SER A 49 3.63 0.59 -1.76
C SER A 49 3.27 -0.82 -1.29
N ILE A 50 2.77 -1.71 -2.16
CA ILE A 50 2.56 -3.12 -1.81
C ILE A 50 3.88 -3.85 -1.52
N SER A 51 4.95 -3.54 -2.27
CA SER A 51 6.26 -4.13 -2.02
C SER A 51 6.80 -3.71 -0.64
N GLU A 52 6.55 -2.47 -0.22
CA GLU A 52 6.84 -1.98 1.14
C GLU A 52 6.03 -2.73 2.20
N VAL A 53 4.72 -2.93 1.98
CA VAL A 53 3.85 -3.69 2.89
C VAL A 53 4.37 -5.11 3.11
N VAL A 54 4.84 -5.79 2.06
CA VAL A 54 5.44 -7.13 2.18
C VAL A 54 6.67 -7.12 3.10
N GLY A 55 7.55 -6.12 2.95
CA GLY A 55 8.70 -5.94 3.84
C GLY A 55 8.30 -5.73 5.29
N LEU A 56 7.37 -4.79 5.54
CA LEU A 56 6.87 -4.51 6.89
C LEU A 56 6.22 -5.73 7.55
N TYR A 57 5.52 -6.57 6.78
CA TYR A 57 4.96 -7.83 7.28
C TYR A 57 6.04 -8.88 7.61
N SER A 58 7.13 -8.93 6.84
CA SER A 58 8.27 -9.81 7.14
C SER A 58 8.89 -9.44 8.49
N ASP A 59 9.20 -8.15 8.68
CA ASP A 59 9.78 -7.63 9.92
C ASP A 59 8.85 -7.85 11.12
N LEU A 60 7.55 -7.67 10.91
CA LEU A 60 6.53 -7.93 11.92
C LEU A 60 6.46 -9.42 12.30
N SER A 61 6.54 -10.31 11.31
CA SER A 61 6.52 -11.76 11.52
C SER A 61 7.74 -12.20 12.33
N GLU A 62 8.94 -11.73 11.98
CA GLU A 62 10.17 -12.03 12.72
C GLU A 62 10.10 -11.51 14.16
N SER A 63 9.63 -10.27 14.34
CA SER A 63 9.45 -9.66 15.66
C SER A 63 8.46 -10.44 16.53
N PHE A 64 7.37 -10.94 15.94
CA PHE A 64 6.38 -11.75 16.65
C PHE A 64 6.94 -13.13 17.03
N SER A 65 7.63 -13.81 16.11
CA SER A 65 8.28 -15.09 16.38
C SER A 65 9.28 -15.00 17.54
N GLY A 66 10.07 -13.92 17.60
CA GLY A 66 11.01 -13.70 18.70
C GLY A 66 10.38 -13.40 20.07
N ILE A 67 9.09 -13.02 20.12
CA ILE A 67 8.34 -12.81 21.36
C ILE A 67 7.68 -14.10 21.85
N VAL A 68 7.29 -15.00 20.94
CA VAL A 68 6.55 -16.23 21.25
C VAL A 68 7.47 -17.41 21.58
N GLN A 69 8.74 -17.36 21.17
CA GLN A 69 9.78 -18.32 21.59
C GLN A 69 10.17 -18.16 23.05
#